data_AF-A0A6M1Z2X5-F1
#
_entry.id   AF-A0A6M1Z2X5-F1
#
_cell.length_a   1.000
_cell.length_b   1.000
_cell.length_c   1.000
_cell.angle_alpha   90.00
_cell.angle_beta   90.00
_cell.angle_gamma   90.00
#
_symmetry.space_group_name_H-M   'P 1'
#
loop_
_entity.id
_entity.type
_entity.pdbx_description
1 polymer ?
#
loop_
_entity_poly.entity_id
_entity_poly.type
_entity_poly.pdbx_seq_one_letter_code
_entity_poly.pdbx_strand_id
1 'polypeptide(L)'
;MKFLLVLGTVLASFSLYPCPITISNDDDQTILIVDPKGVEAILLSPNQTGMIDPTLTHPLMRFLSDETLDIYYAKNEKPYKFYKRYRLTEKYCTDNEDENQLTIKQILQFEKNPTDRFILKRFQITEKKHVHDHH
;
A
#
# COMPACT_ATOMS: atom_id res chain seq x y z
N MET A 1 12.37 -57.47 -0.63
CA MET A 1 12.52 -56.22 -1.41
C MET A 1 11.87 -55.09 -0.64
N LYS A 2 12.64 -54.05 -0.32
CA LYS A 2 12.19 -52.85 0.39
C LYS A 2 11.48 -51.93 -0.61
N PHE A 3 10.18 -51.71 -0.45
CA PHE A 3 9.50 -50.59 -1.12
C PHE A 3 9.72 -49.34 -0.28
N LEU A 4 10.66 -48.51 -0.72
CA LEU A 4 10.86 -47.16 -0.19
C LEU A 4 9.72 -46.30 -0.74
N LEU A 5 8.67 -46.10 0.05
CA LEU A 5 7.66 -45.08 -0.22
C LEU A 5 8.33 -43.72 0.06
N VAL A 6 8.91 -43.13 -0.98
CA VAL A 6 9.26 -41.72 -1.01
C VAL A 6 7.93 -40.97 -0.95
N LEU A 7 7.52 -40.59 0.25
CA LEU A 7 6.43 -39.67 0.49
C LEU A 7 6.87 -38.32 -0.05
N GLY A 8 6.66 -38.13 -1.36
CA GLY A 8 6.91 -36.87 -2.05
C GLY A 8 6.15 -35.78 -1.33
N THR A 9 6.89 -34.88 -0.72
CA THR A 9 6.44 -33.56 -0.31
C THR A 9 5.76 -32.92 -1.51
N VAL A 10 4.43 -32.89 -1.51
CA VAL A 10 3.69 -31.90 -2.27
C VAL A 10 4.02 -30.58 -1.60
N LEU A 11 5.12 -29.96 -2.04
CA LEU A 11 5.32 -28.52 -1.95
C LEU A 11 4.13 -27.95 -2.70
N ALA A 12 3.02 -27.71 -1.98
CA ALA A 12 1.98 -26.86 -2.47
C ALA A 12 2.66 -25.52 -2.70
N SER A 13 3.00 -25.24 -3.96
CA SER A 13 3.37 -23.93 -4.42
C SER A 13 2.19 -23.04 -4.01
N PHE A 14 2.36 -22.32 -2.91
CA PHE A 14 1.50 -21.20 -2.60
C PHE A 14 1.71 -20.24 -3.77
N SER A 15 0.82 -20.34 -4.76
CA SER A 15 0.74 -19.39 -5.85
C SER A 15 0.39 -18.06 -5.20
N LEU A 16 1.41 -17.28 -4.85
CA LEU A 16 1.24 -15.88 -4.52
C LEU A 16 0.78 -15.23 -5.82
N TYR A 17 -0.37 -14.56 -5.77
CA TYR A 17 -0.92 -13.83 -6.91
C TYR A 17 -0.53 -12.37 -6.71
N PRO A 18 0.55 -11.91 -7.36
CA PRO A 18 1.08 -10.57 -7.15
C PRO A 18 0.07 -9.54 -7.66
N CYS A 19 -0.12 -8.47 -6.92
CA CYS A 19 -0.92 -7.30 -7.29
C CYS A 19 -0.05 -6.03 -7.16
N PRO A 20 1.06 -5.97 -7.91
CA PRO A 20 2.03 -4.92 -7.73
C PRO A 20 1.45 -3.58 -8.19
N ILE A 21 1.56 -2.58 -7.34
CA ILE A 21 1.33 -1.18 -7.71
C ILE A 21 2.68 -0.49 -7.72
N THR A 22 3.02 0.10 -8.88
CA THR A 22 4.21 0.94 -9.03
C THR A 22 3.82 2.39 -8.79
N ILE A 23 4.45 3.02 -7.81
CA ILE A 23 4.15 4.39 -7.39
C ILE A 23 5.37 5.27 -7.62
N SER A 24 5.18 6.32 -8.41
CA SER A 24 6.16 7.37 -8.66
C SER A 24 5.85 8.59 -7.80
N ASN A 25 6.82 9.00 -6.97
CA ASN A 25 6.69 10.18 -6.14
C ASN A 25 7.01 11.45 -6.96
N ASP A 26 5.97 12.02 -7.56
CA ASP A 26 6.00 13.31 -8.27
C ASP A 26 5.64 14.50 -7.36
N ASP A 27 5.69 14.30 -6.05
CA ASP A 27 5.55 15.31 -5.00
C ASP A 27 6.93 15.84 -4.56
N ASP A 28 6.95 16.97 -3.85
CA ASP A 28 8.20 17.60 -3.37
C ASP A 28 8.67 17.05 -2.01
N GLN A 29 7.89 16.17 -1.40
CA GLN A 29 8.16 15.59 -0.08
C GLN A 29 8.49 14.11 -0.15
N THR A 30 9.33 13.64 0.77
CA THR A 30 9.49 12.20 1.01
C THR A 30 8.21 11.63 1.60
N ILE A 31 7.77 10.50 1.06
CA ILE A 31 6.58 9.77 1.51
C ILE A 31 6.95 8.35 1.90
N LEU A 32 6.18 7.80 2.84
CA LEU A 32 6.23 6.39 3.23
C LEU A 32 4.90 5.75 2.86
N ILE A 33 4.94 4.67 2.11
CA ILE A 33 3.77 3.89 1.69
C ILE A 33 3.84 2.55 2.42
N VAL A 34 2.75 2.18 3.08
CA VAL A 34 2.68 0.97 3.91
C VAL A 34 1.46 0.16 3.50
N ASP A 35 1.64 -1.13 3.25
CA ASP A 35 0.54 -2.08 3.24
C ASP A 35 0.16 -2.40 4.70
N PRO A 36 -1.02 -1.97 5.19
CA PRO A 36 -1.42 -2.19 6.58
C PRO A 36 -1.89 -3.62 6.84
N LYS A 37 -2.09 -4.45 5.81
CA LYS A 37 -2.48 -5.87 5.94
C LYS A 37 -1.28 -6.80 5.74
N GLY A 38 -0.30 -6.39 4.95
CA GLY A 38 0.94 -7.12 4.70
C GLY A 38 2.13 -6.69 5.56
N VAL A 39 3.32 -7.04 5.08
CA VAL A 39 4.62 -6.74 5.72
C VAL A 39 5.45 -5.72 4.93
N GLU A 40 4.90 -5.21 3.83
CA GLU A 40 5.63 -4.35 2.91
C GLU A 40 5.46 -2.87 3.24
N ALA A 41 6.57 -2.14 3.13
CA ALA A 41 6.59 -0.69 3.19
C ALA A 41 7.71 -0.16 2.29
N ILE A 42 7.44 0.93 1.58
CA ILE A 42 8.42 1.59 0.71
C ILE A 42 8.53 3.08 1.07
N LEU A 43 9.76 3.56 1.18
CA LEU A 43 10.08 4.97 1.38
C LEU A 43 10.50 5.57 0.05
N LEU A 44 9.79 6.59 -0.42
CA LEU A 44 10.05 7.24 -1.70
C LEU A 44 10.42 8.70 -1.48
N SER A 45 11.67 9.04 -1.78
CA SER A 45 12.11 10.44 -1.89
C SER A 45 11.54 11.09 -3.16
N PRO A 46 11.58 12.43 -3.29
CA PRO A 46 11.10 13.10 -4.49
C PRO A 46 11.73 12.53 -5.77
N ASN A 47 10.91 12.31 -6.80
CA ASN A 47 11.26 11.71 -8.09
C ASN A 47 11.72 10.24 -8.03
N GLN A 48 11.50 9.54 -6.91
CA GLN A 48 11.72 8.09 -6.84
C GLN A 48 10.46 7.31 -7.18
N THR A 49 10.66 6.16 -7.80
CA THR A 49 9.63 5.18 -8.09
C THR A 49 9.91 3.92 -7.30
N GLY A 50 8.87 3.32 -6.73
CA GLY A 50 8.95 2.02 -6.08
C GLY A 50 7.71 1.19 -6.34
N MET A 51 7.87 -0.11 -6.20
CA MET A 51 6.79 -1.09 -6.34
C MET A 51 6.44 -1.63 -4.95
N ILE A 52 5.15 -1.74 -4.67
CA ILE A 52 4.63 -2.42 -3.49
C ILE A 52 3.63 -3.46 -3.96
N ASP A 53 3.77 -4.69 -3.46
CA ASP A 53 2.95 -5.83 -3.82
C ASP A 53 2.16 -6.27 -2.59
N PRO A 54 0.96 -5.69 -2.36
CA PRO A 54 0.08 -6.13 -1.28
C PRO A 54 -0.21 -7.62 -1.46
N THR A 55 0.40 -8.43 -0.60
CA THR A 55 0.45 -9.87 -0.78
C THR A 55 -0.94 -10.48 -0.60
N LEU A 56 -1.53 -10.94 -1.70
CA LEU A 56 -2.77 -11.72 -1.64
C LEU A 56 -2.46 -13.16 -1.26
N THR A 57 -2.98 -13.59 -0.11
CA THR A 57 -2.78 -14.95 0.43
C THR A 57 -3.60 -16.03 -0.28
N HIS A 58 -4.58 -15.64 -1.12
CA HIS A 58 -5.44 -16.58 -1.85
C HIS A 58 -5.96 -15.97 -3.18
N PRO A 59 -6.04 -16.71 -4.31
CA PRO A 59 -6.44 -16.18 -5.63
C PRO A 59 -7.81 -15.49 -5.65
N LEU A 60 -8.78 -16.01 -4.90
CA LEU A 60 -10.11 -15.41 -4.80
C LEU A 60 -10.09 -14.02 -4.12
N MET A 61 -9.07 -13.72 -3.31
CA MET A 61 -8.95 -12.41 -2.64
C MET A 61 -8.72 -11.28 -3.64
N ARG A 62 -8.17 -11.58 -4.83
CA ARG A 62 -7.98 -10.59 -5.90
C ARG A 62 -9.27 -9.90 -6.35
N PHE A 63 -10.41 -10.57 -6.18
CA PHE A 63 -11.73 -10.09 -6.60
C PHE A 63 -12.67 -9.77 -5.42
N LEU A 64 -12.28 -10.15 -4.19
CA LEU A 64 -13.15 -10.11 -3.01
C LEU A 64 -12.59 -9.27 -1.87
N SER A 65 -11.30 -8.96 -1.90
CA SER A 65 -10.62 -8.12 -0.90
C SER A 65 -10.23 -6.81 -1.54
N ASP A 66 -10.72 -5.73 -0.95
CA ASP A 66 -10.17 -4.40 -1.20
C ASP A 66 -8.76 -4.36 -0.60
N GLU A 67 -7.75 -4.11 -1.43
CA GLU A 67 -6.39 -3.87 -0.97
C GLU A 67 -6.21 -2.40 -0.59
N THR A 68 -5.42 -2.16 0.44
CA THR A 68 -5.27 -0.81 0.98
C THR A 68 -3.82 -0.44 1.12
N LEU A 69 -3.47 0.79 0.77
CA LEU A 69 -2.15 1.35 1.02
C LEU A 69 -2.29 2.62 1.84
N ASP A 70 -1.60 2.67 2.98
CA ASP A 70 -1.53 3.85 3.82
C ASP A 70 -0.36 4.74 3.37
N ILE A 71 -0.66 6.00 3.06
CA ILE A 71 0.32 6.99 2.59
C ILE A 71 0.61 7.96 3.72
N TYR A 72 1.87 8.01 4.11
CA TYR A 72 2.39 8.84 5.17
C TYR A 72 3.30 9.93 4.61
N TYR A 73 3.17 11.12 5.18
CA TYR A 73 3.99 12.28 4.84
C TYR A 73 4.92 12.62 6.00
N ALA A 74 6.15 13.04 5.68
CA ALA A 74 7.07 13.58 6.67
C ALA A 74 6.53 14.90 7.25
N LYS A 75 6.72 15.15 8.55
CA LYS A 75 6.45 16.46 9.15
C LYS A 75 7.56 17.43 8.73
N ASN A 76 7.18 18.61 8.20
CA ASN A 76 8.11 19.64 7.74
C ASN A 76 9.21 19.99 8.76
N GLU A 77 8.88 20.05 10.05
CA GLU A 77 9.83 20.39 11.12
C GLU A 77 10.67 19.19 11.61
N LYS A 78 10.25 17.96 11.32
CA LYS A 78 10.84 16.72 11.82
C LYS A 78 10.78 15.65 10.73
N PRO A 79 11.76 15.60 9.80
CA PRO A 79 11.69 14.73 8.62
C PRO A 79 11.69 13.23 8.93
N TYR A 80 12.04 12.84 10.16
CA TYR A 80 11.96 11.47 10.67
C TYR A 80 10.59 11.11 11.27
N LYS A 81 9.65 12.07 11.39
CA LYS A 81 8.30 11.82 11.89
C LYS A 81 7.31 11.80 10.75
N PHE A 82 6.69 10.65 10.54
CA PHE A 82 5.67 10.42 9.54
C PHE A 82 4.28 10.48 10.17
N TYR A 83 3.29 10.99 9.43
CA TYR A 83 1.89 10.92 9.80
C TYR A 83 1.08 10.39 8.64
N LYS A 84 0.11 9.53 8.95
CA LYS A 84 -0.81 9.00 7.96
C LYS A 84 -1.69 10.13 7.45
N ARG A 85 -1.63 10.40 6.15
CA ARG A 85 -2.43 11.44 5.52
C ARG A 85 -3.54 10.87 4.66
N TYR A 86 -3.28 9.75 3.99
CA TYR A 86 -4.26 9.10 3.12
C TYR A 86 -4.27 7.59 3.27
N ARG A 87 -5.38 6.97 2.86
CA ARG A 87 -5.51 5.55 2.59
C ARG A 87 -6.06 5.39 1.17
N LEU A 88 -5.24 4.86 0.28
CA LEU A 88 -5.67 4.40 -1.03
C LEU A 88 -6.31 3.02 -0.85
N THR A 89 -7.45 2.80 -1.48
CA THR A 89 -8.14 1.51 -1.52
C THR A 89 -8.29 1.11 -2.98
N GLU A 90 -7.74 -0.04 -3.33
CA GLU A 90 -7.92 -0.73 -4.61
C GLU A 90 -9.00 -1.79 -4.44
N LYS A 91 -10.10 -1.68 -5.20
CA LYS A 91 -11.24 -2.61 -5.09
C LYS A 91 -11.01 -3.95 -5.76
N TYR A 92 -10.19 -3.96 -6.80
CA TYR A 92 -9.82 -5.16 -7.55
C TYR A 92 -8.48 -4.93 -8.25
N CYS A 93 -7.72 -6.02 -8.40
CA CYS A 93 -6.39 -5.99 -8.99
C CYS A 93 -6.39 -6.43 -10.45
N THR A 94 -5.56 -5.78 -11.26
CA THR A 94 -5.42 -6.01 -12.71
C THR A 94 -4.01 -6.47 -13.06
N ASP A 95 -3.89 -7.29 -14.11
CA ASP A 95 -2.60 -7.71 -14.66
C ASP A 95 -2.03 -6.68 -15.66
N ASN A 96 -2.77 -5.62 -15.95
CA ASN A 96 -2.31 -4.57 -16.86
C ASN A 96 -1.25 -3.69 -16.16
N GLU A 97 0.02 -3.86 -16.56
CA GLU A 97 1.17 -3.14 -15.99
C GLU A 97 1.03 -1.62 -16.11
N ASP A 98 0.44 -1.10 -17.19
CA ASP A 98 0.27 0.34 -17.38
C ASP A 98 -0.76 0.92 -16.41
N GLU A 99 -1.83 0.17 -16.13
CA GLU A 99 -2.85 0.56 -15.15
C GLU A 99 -2.35 0.44 -13.71
N ASN A 100 -1.25 -0.27 -13.48
CA ASN A 100 -0.62 -0.45 -12.18
C ASN A 100 0.42 0.64 -11.86
N GLN A 101 0.69 1.54 -12.80
CA GLN A 101 1.59 2.66 -12.63
C GLN A 101 0.80 3.92 -12.24
N LEU A 102 1.08 4.44 -11.05
CA LEU A 102 0.44 5.63 -10.51
C LEU A 102 1.47 6.66 -10.07
N THR A 103 1.15 7.94 -10.25
CA THR A 103 1.85 9.02 -9.55
C THR A 103 1.11 9.45 -8.30
N ILE A 104 1.80 10.10 -7.36
CA ILE A 104 1.17 10.63 -6.16
C ILE A 104 0.12 11.68 -6.51
N LYS A 105 0.40 12.58 -7.46
CA LYS A 105 -0.61 13.55 -7.91
C LYS A 105 -1.86 12.87 -8.48
N GLN A 106 -1.72 11.79 -9.24
CA GLN A 106 -2.87 11.01 -9.73
C GLN A 106 -3.66 10.39 -8.57
N ILE A 107 -2.97 9.76 -7.62
CA ILE A 107 -3.59 9.18 -6.42
C ILE A 107 -4.42 10.24 -5.68
N LEU A 108 -3.84 11.43 -5.45
CA LEU A 108 -4.52 12.53 -4.75
C LEU A 108 -5.79 13.00 -5.47
N GLN A 109 -5.89 12.89 -6.79
CA GLN A 109 -7.10 13.22 -7.54
C GLN A 109 -8.27 12.30 -7.20
N PHE A 110 -8.02 11.06 -6.78
CA PHE A 110 -9.06 10.11 -6.37
C PHE A 110 -9.81 10.52 -5.12
N GLU A 111 -9.32 11.50 -4.33
CA GLU A 111 -10.09 12.07 -3.21
C GLU A 111 -11.37 12.74 -3.71
N LYS A 112 -11.30 13.43 -4.86
CA LYS A 112 -12.43 14.15 -5.46
C LYS A 112 -13.11 13.32 -6.55
N ASN A 113 -12.33 12.55 -7.30
CA ASN A 113 -12.76 11.80 -8.47
C ASN A 113 -12.39 10.31 -8.29
N PRO A 114 -13.09 9.56 -7.43
CA PRO A 114 -12.84 8.13 -7.29
C PRO A 114 -13.09 7.43 -8.62
N THR A 115 -12.36 6.34 -8.87
CA THR A 115 -12.56 5.51 -10.04
C THR A 115 -13.29 4.22 -9.66
N ASP A 116 -13.65 3.43 -10.66
CA ASP A 116 -14.21 2.10 -10.41
C ASP A 116 -13.23 1.22 -9.63
N ARG A 117 -11.92 1.40 -9.84
CA ARG A 117 -10.85 0.65 -9.17
C ARG A 117 -10.36 1.28 -7.87
N PHE A 118 -10.25 2.61 -7.80
CA PHE A 118 -9.56 3.29 -6.70
C PHE A 118 -10.44 4.29 -5.94
N ILE A 119 -10.32 4.26 -4.61
CA ILE A 119 -10.88 5.27 -3.71
C ILE A 119 -9.77 5.78 -2.80
N LEU A 120 -9.71 7.10 -2.59
CA LEU A 120 -8.79 7.70 -1.63
C LEU A 120 -9.54 8.31 -0.44
N LYS A 121 -9.16 7.91 0.77
CA LYS A 121 -9.65 8.51 2.02
C LYS A 121 -8.58 9.37 2.66
N ARG A 122 -8.89 10.64 2.95
CA ARG A 122 -8.02 11.55 3.69
C ARG A 122 -8.22 11.44 5.21
N PHE A 123 -7.14 11.58 5.95
CA PHE A 123 -7.12 11.69 7.41
C PHE A 123 -6.67 13.08 7.81
N GLN A 124 -7.36 13.68 8.78
CA GLN A 124 -6.96 14.95 9.37
C GLN A 124 -5.96 14.69 10.51
N ILE A 125 -4.91 15.50 10.59
CA ILE A 125 -4.01 15.50 11.75
C ILE A 125 -4.79 16.17 12.89
N THR A 126 -5.33 15.38 13.81
CA THR A 126 -5.84 15.95 15.06
C THR A 126 -4.63 16.16 15.98
N GLU A 127 -4.11 17.38 16.03
CA GLU A 127 -3.15 17.73 17.07
C GLU A 127 -3.87 17.66 18.41
N LYS A 128 -3.56 16.65 19.23
CA LYS A 128 -3.95 16.66 20.64
C LYS A 128 -3.18 17.81 21.30
N LYS A 129 -3.81 18.97 21.44
CA LYS A 129 -3.36 19.99 22.40
C LYS A 129 -3.44 19.36 23.78
N HIS A 130 -2.30 19.03 24.38
CA HIS A 130 -2.23 18.81 25.82
C HIS A 130 -2.49 20.16 26.48
N VAL A 131 -3.75 20.43 26.82
CA VAL A 131 -4.09 21.48 27.76
C VAL A 131 -3.59 20.99 29.12
N HIS A 132 -2.48 21.56 29.58
CA HIS A 132 -2.07 21.43 30.97
C HIS A 132 -2.99 22.32 31.79
N ASP A 133 -4.11 21.76 32.27
CA ASP A 133 -4.86 22.39 33.36
C ASP A 133 -4.02 22.27 34.63
N HIS A 134 -3.42 23.39 35.02
CA HIS A 134 -2.89 23.57 36.36
C HIS A 134 -4.05 23.93 37.28
N HIS A 135 -4.54 22.93 38.02
CA HIS A 135 -5.30 23.14 39.25
C HIS A 135 -4.36 23.11 40.46
#